data_AF-A0A7S2Y5R6-F1
#
_entry.id   AF-A0A7S2Y5R6-F1
#
_cell.length_a   1.000
_cell.length_b   1.000
_cell.length_c   1.000
_cell.angle_alpha   90.00
_cell.angle_beta   90.00
_cell.angle_gamma   90.00
#
_symmetry.space_group_name_H-M   'P 1'
#
loop_
_entity.id
_entity.type
_entity.pdbx_description
1 polymer ?
#
loop_
_entity_poly.entity_id
_entity_poly.type
_entity_poly.pdbx_seq_one_letter_code
_entity_poly.pdbx_strand_id
1 'polypeptide(L)'
;NHITGQEVLLNYAFGQKDSHVLLVPYTPVVNFINHATDGQEPNAYIQWPVDAPNEWLQQHPLDVWKQSGRVMMEFVALRDIQEGEEILIDYGQDWEDAWKAHAASNDPDKKPFRHEMGVPAGFYPDNWINTSDRYEMVTPESLEPGQVVQLTWAHNGKPISDSAHAVGLPKGFTAKMLQYSNDLGMTDMYRKLLLTEEPYLGDNQWFLFNDTTGTETTSTSPQEWFAYGYKQREWSFNMHYIAAYNEKARLSLLRAMGDAGFDVALEAMGNYLELDHLTCFHASFMGASKCENSVVHSDVFDTEGKSVNVIFPVLLVDGSKPELDIIGSDANIILPVKYMDDVAYFLTDYGGYHKTSPHKYEGMDEVRIMVGSYCSQIDETNWRRVKHLYDLEVVPPFMSQFDLPLKEIHWKKEGGHSLTDLYVPQIKDTTTATGSSSSQAESSSHTVTPPQEVVSS
;
A
#
# COMPACT_ATOMS: atom_id res chain seq x y z
N ASN A 1 15.81 5.98 -24.87
CA ASN A 1 16.65 6.52 -23.78
C ASN A 1 17.50 5.41 -23.19
N HIS A 2 18.72 5.23 -23.69
CA HIS A 2 19.70 4.37 -23.03
C HIS A 2 20.32 5.17 -21.88
N ILE A 3 20.21 4.66 -20.66
CA ILE A 3 20.94 5.18 -19.50
C ILE A 3 22.42 4.86 -19.76
N THR A 4 23.22 5.88 -20.10
CA THR A 4 24.66 5.73 -20.41
C THR A 4 25.57 6.02 -19.21
N GLY A 5 25.01 6.34 -18.05
CA GLY A 5 25.75 6.60 -16.82
C GLY A 5 24.81 6.55 -15.62
N GLN A 6 25.29 5.95 -14.54
CA GLN A 6 24.57 5.76 -13.29
C GLN A 6 25.42 6.48 -12.23
N GLU A 7 24.84 7.47 -11.54
CA GLU A 7 25.60 8.49 -10.79
C GLU A 7 26.54 7.93 -9.70
N VAL A 8 27.69 8.59 -9.60
CA VAL A 8 28.80 8.40 -8.64
C VAL A 8 28.47 9.05 -7.27
N LEU A 9 27.22 9.47 -7.06
CA LEU A 9 26.79 10.34 -5.96
C LEU A 9 27.23 9.84 -4.58
N LEU A 10 27.21 8.53 -4.35
CA LEU A 10 27.60 7.93 -3.08
C LEU A 10 29.07 8.21 -2.71
N ASN A 11 29.98 8.31 -3.68
CA ASN A 11 31.42 8.52 -3.39
C ASN A 11 31.73 9.89 -2.79
N TYR A 12 30.78 10.83 -2.87
CA TYR A 12 30.90 12.17 -2.31
C TYR A 12 29.82 12.45 -1.27
N ALA A 13 29.15 11.41 -0.77
CA ALA A 13 28.23 11.50 0.33
C ALA A 13 28.89 10.98 1.61
N PHE A 14 28.63 11.64 2.72
CA PHE A 14 29.03 11.16 4.04
C PHE A 14 27.93 10.26 4.59
N GLY A 15 28.32 9.07 5.03
CA GLY A 15 27.40 8.05 5.51
C GLY A 15 27.87 7.42 6.82
N GLN A 16 26.93 6.73 7.46
CA GLN A 16 27.21 5.84 8.57
C GLN A 16 26.33 4.60 8.42
N LYS A 17 26.93 3.43 8.51
CA LYS A 17 26.32 2.10 8.27
C LYS A 17 25.02 1.86 9.04
N ASP A 18 24.91 2.44 10.23
CA ASP A 18 23.80 2.26 11.16
C ASP A 18 22.80 3.43 11.09
N SER A 19 22.99 4.39 10.17
CA SER A 19 22.15 5.57 10.02
C SER A 19 21.33 5.52 8.73
N HIS A 20 20.10 6.04 8.79
CA HIS A 20 19.26 6.25 7.61
C HIS A 20 19.46 7.63 6.97
N VAL A 21 20.36 8.46 7.52
CA VAL A 21 20.68 9.79 6.99
C VAL A 21 21.95 9.72 6.16
N LEU A 22 21.86 10.13 4.90
CA LEU A 22 23.02 10.34 4.04
C LEU A 22 23.23 11.85 3.84
N LEU A 23 24.42 12.35 4.15
CA LEU A 23 24.75 13.77 4.05
C LEU A 23 25.47 14.04 2.73
N VAL A 24 24.79 14.71 1.81
CA VAL A 24 25.33 15.04 0.49
C VAL A 24 25.76 16.51 0.47
N PRO A 25 27.06 16.82 0.60
CA PRO A 25 27.55 18.18 0.46
C PRO A 25 27.31 18.69 -0.97
N TYR A 26 26.76 19.89 -1.10
CA TYR A 26 26.42 20.48 -2.40
C TYR A 26 27.05 21.87 -2.63
N THR A 27 27.83 22.37 -1.68
CA THR A 27 28.50 23.67 -1.82
C THR A 27 29.61 23.60 -2.87
N PRO A 28 29.90 24.70 -3.58
CA PRO A 28 31.08 24.77 -4.44
C PRO A 28 32.34 24.36 -3.66
N VAL A 29 33.33 23.79 -4.35
CA VAL A 29 34.64 23.37 -3.82
C VAL A 29 34.68 22.00 -3.13
N VAL A 30 33.56 21.46 -2.63
CA VAL A 30 33.58 20.14 -1.94
C VAL A 30 34.03 18.99 -2.84
N ASN A 31 33.84 19.12 -4.15
CA ASN A 31 34.29 18.14 -5.15
C ASN A 31 35.83 18.13 -5.35
N PHE A 32 36.57 19.06 -4.73
CA PHE A 32 38.04 19.09 -4.75
C PHE A 32 38.68 18.61 -3.44
N ILE A 33 37.86 18.14 -2.50
CA ILE A 33 38.33 17.52 -1.26
C ILE A 33 38.52 16.03 -1.55
N ASN A 34 39.67 15.48 -1.19
CA ASN A 34 40.05 14.11 -1.51
C ASN A 34 40.43 13.30 -0.25
N HIS A 35 40.46 11.98 -0.41
CA HIS A 35 40.90 11.08 0.64
C HIS A 35 42.42 11.18 0.86
N ALA A 36 42.84 11.27 2.11
CA ALA A 36 44.24 11.04 2.51
C ALA A 36 44.60 9.55 2.37
N THR A 37 45.16 9.17 1.21
CA THR A 37 45.56 7.78 0.92
C THR A 37 46.75 7.31 1.77
N ASP A 38 47.06 6.00 1.75
CA ASP A 38 48.20 5.40 2.46
C ASP A 38 49.50 6.22 2.31
N GLY A 39 49.98 6.78 3.43
CA GLY A 39 51.21 7.57 3.50
C GLY A 39 51.01 9.08 3.34
N GLN A 40 49.79 9.56 3.13
CA GLN A 40 49.42 10.97 3.25
C GLN A 40 48.75 11.23 4.60
N GLU A 41 49.08 12.35 5.24
CA GLU A 41 48.36 12.80 6.44
C GLU A 41 47.18 13.68 6.01
N PRO A 42 45.97 13.50 6.58
CA PRO A 42 44.87 14.43 6.36
C PRO A 42 45.29 15.82 6.86
N ASN A 43 44.95 16.86 6.10
CA ASN A 43 45.20 18.25 6.46
C ASN A 43 43.91 19.02 6.79
N ALA A 44 42.76 18.37 6.69
CA ALA A 44 41.47 18.85 7.18
C ALA A 44 40.63 17.71 7.77
N TYR A 45 39.59 18.06 8.50
CA TYR A 45 38.57 17.14 9.01
C TYR A 45 37.18 17.78 8.95
N ILE A 46 36.14 16.97 9.10
CA ILE A 46 34.75 17.45 9.14
C ILE A 46 34.26 17.63 10.58
N GLN A 47 33.46 18.67 10.82
CA GLN A 47 32.72 18.84 12.06
C GLN A 47 31.37 19.53 11.83
N TRP A 48 30.50 19.47 12.84
CA TRP A 48 29.35 20.37 12.91
C TRP A 48 29.78 21.79 13.24
N PRO A 49 29.12 22.82 12.69
CA PRO A 49 29.43 24.21 13.02
C PRO A 49 29.42 24.50 14.53
N VAL A 50 30.48 25.09 15.06
CA VAL A 50 30.57 25.36 16.51
C VAL A 50 29.76 26.61 16.91
N ASP A 51 29.72 27.61 16.03
CA ASP A 51 29.10 28.92 16.29
C ASP A 51 27.69 29.06 15.70
N ALA A 52 27.13 28.00 15.10
CA ALA A 52 25.79 28.00 14.53
C ALA A 52 24.82 27.11 15.32
N PRO A 53 23.52 27.44 15.36
CA PRO A 53 22.53 26.60 16.01
C PRO A 53 22.34 25.30 15.21
N ASN A 54 22.83 24.18 15.74
CA ASN A 54 22.67 22.85 15.13
C ASN A 54 21.41 22.12 15.64
N GLU A 55 20.29 22.82 15.74
CA GLU A 55 19.05 22.28 16.31
C GLU A 55 18.53 21.03 15.56
N TRP A 56 18.86 20.91 14.27
CA TRP A 56 18.52 19.74 13.46
C TRP A 56 19.19 18.45 13.95
N LEU A 57 20.33 18.51 14.65
CA LEU A 57 20.98 17.31 15.20
C LEU A 57 20.11 16.61 16.24
N GLN A 58 19.19 17.33 16.88
CA GLN A 58 18.23 16.77 17.84
C GLN A 58 16.95 16.25 17.18
N GLN A 59 16.75 16.53 15.88
CA GLN A 59 15.55 16.10 15.16
C GLN A 59 15.68 14.66 14.68
N HIS A 60 14.54 14.01 14.48
CA HIS A 60 14.46 12.70 13.86
C HIS A 60 14.93 12.77 12.39
N PRO A 61 15.56 11.71 11.83
CA PRO A 61 15.98 11.66 10.42
C PRO A 61 14.94 12.17 9.41
N LEU A 62 13.67 11.79 9.60
CA LEU A 62 12.56 12.23 8.74
C LEU A 62 12.28 13.74 8.80
N ASP A 63 12.52 14.37 9.95
CA ASP A 63 12.36 15.82 10.09
C ASP A 63 13.61 16.56 9.59
N VAL A 64 14.81 15.99 9.75
CA VAL A 64 16.06 16.50 9.20
C VAL A 64 16.03 16.59 7.68
N TRP A 65 15.41 15.61 7.01
CA TRP A 65 15.21 15.66 5.56
C TRP A 65 14.53 16.95 5.10
N LYS A 66 13.55 17.45 5.88
CA LYS A 66 12.84 18.72 5.59
C LYS A 66 13.73 19.96 5.78
N GLN A 67 14.89 19.79 6.40
CA GLN A 67 15.94 20.81 6.52
C GLN A 67 17.02 20.66 5.44
N SER A 68 16.80 19.85 4.39
CA SER A 68 17.73 19.77 3.27
C SER A 68 18.06 21.17 2.73
N GLY A 69 19.35 21.44 2.53
CA GLY A 69 19.87 22.78 2.19
C GLY A 69 20.08 23.74 3.37
N ARG A 70 19.70 23.35 4.60
CA ARG A 70 19.97 24.11 5.84
C ARG A 70 20.95 23.40 6.76
N VAL A 71 21.06 22.08 6.64
CA VAL A 71 22.10 21.29 7.33
C VAL A 71 23.46 21.72 6.81
N MET A 72 24.32 22.17 7.73
CA MET A 72 25.66 22.64 7.42
C MET A 72 26.71 21.75 8.09
N MET A 73 27.81 21.53 7.40
CA MET A 73 29.02 20.88 7.91
C MET A 73 30.21 21.78 7.60
N GLU A 74 31.22 21.77 8.45
CA GLU A 74 32.46 22.51 8.27
C GLU A 74 33.61 21.58 7.91
N PHE A 75 34.48 22.07 7.04
CA PHE A 75 35.81 21.49 6.83
C PHE A 75 36.81 22.37 7.58
N VAL A 76 37.48 21.80 8.57
CA VAL A 76 38.42 22.52 9.43
C VAL A 76 39.83 22.05 9.13
N ALA A 77 40.70 23.00 8.82
CA ALA A 77 42.10 22.72 8.60
C ALA A 77 42.78 22.28 9.90
N LEU A 78 43.53 21.17 9.85
CA LEU A 78 44.32 20.66 10.98
C LEU A 78 45.64 21.43 11.16
N ARG A 79 46.05 22.15 10.11
CA ARG A 79 47.25 22.99 10.02
C ARG A 79 47.03 24.04 8.92
N ASP A 80 47.92 25.02 8.81
CA ASP A 80 47.93 25.91 7.65
C ASP A 80 48.13 25.11 6.35
N ILE A 81 47.25 25.32 5.38
CA ILE A 81 47.28 24.69 4.04
C ILE A 81 47.88 25.71 3.07
N GLN A 82 48.97 25.34 2.39
CA GLN A 82 49.67 26.26 1.48
C GLN A 82 48.98 26.40 0.12
N GLU A 83 49.26 27.48 -0.59
CA GLU A 83 48.75 27.67 -1.96
C GLU A 83 49.21 26.51 -2.86
N GLY A 84 48.26 25.90 -3.56
CA GLY A 84 48.49 24.75 -4.43
C GLY A 84 48.52 23.39 -3.71
N GLU A 85 48.40 23.34 -2.38
CA GLU A 85 48.15 22.07 -1.68
C GLU A 85 46.72 21.58 -1.93
N GLU A 86 46.58 20.26 -2.01
CA GLU A 86 45.30 19.58 -2.05
C GLU A 86 44.68 19.52 -0.66
N ILE A 87 43.35 19.59 -0.57
CA ILE A 87 42.63 19.40 0.70
C ILE A 87 42.35 17.91 0.85
N LEU A 88 42.95 17.32 1.87
CA LEU A 88 42.88 15.89 2.18
C LEU A 88 42.17 15.68 3.52
N ILE A 89 41.14 14.83 3.50
CA ILE A 89 40.46 14.36 4.72
C ILE A 89 40.51 12.83 4.78
N ASP A 90 40.31 12.29 5.98
CA ASP A 90 40.17 10.85 6.17
C ASP A 90 38.72 10.41 5.86
N TYR A 91 38.54 9.53 4.88
CA TYR A 91 37.24 8.94 4.51
C TYR A 91 36.93 7.69 5.34
N GLY A 92 37.80 7.34 6.28
CA GLY A 92 37.64 6.20 7.18
C GLY A 92 38.15 4.88 6.60
N GLN A 93 38.48 3.97 7.51
CA GLN A 93 39.05 2.66 7.18
C GLN A 93 38.13 1.81 6.29
N ASP A 94 36.81 1.85 6.54
CA ASP A 94 35.84 1.07 5.76
C ASP A 94 35.85 1.46 4.28
N TRP A 95 35.96 2.77 3.98
CA TRP A 95 36.09 3.27 2.62
C TRP A 95 37.41 2.83 1.98
N GLU A 96 38.52 2.95 2.72
CA GLU A 96 39.87 2.60 2.23
C GLU A 96 40.00 1.10 1.95
N ASP A 97 39.45 0.25 2.81
CA ASP A 97 39.38 -1.19 2.63
C ASP A 97 38.53 -1.55 1.40
N ALA A 98 37.38 -0.90 1.24
CA ALA A 98 36.52 -1.07 0.07
C ALA A 98 37.23 -0.63 -1.22
N TRP A 99 37.96 0.48 -1.19
CA TRP A 99 38.72 0.98 -2.33
C TRP A 99 39.85 0.04 -2.70
N LYS A 100 40.64 -0.44 -1.74
CA LYS A 100 41.72 -1.43 -1.95
C LYS A 100 41.17 -2.73 -2.53
N ALA A 101 40.08 -3.26 -1.97
CA ALA A 101 39.41 -4.45 -2.47
C ALA A 101 38.91 -4.25 -3.91
N HIS A 102 38.31 -3.08 -4.18
CA HIS A 102 37.90 -2.71 -5.52
C HIS A 102 39.11 -2.63 -6.45
N ALA A 103 40.15 -1.85 -6.14
CA ALA A 103 41.35 -1.66 -6.96
C ALA A 103 42.06 -2.98 -7.29
N ALA A 104 42.16 -3.90 -6.33
CA ALA A 104 42.76 -5.22 -6.51
C ALA A 104 41.91 -6.21 -7.34
N SER A 105 40.62 -5.92 -7.54
CA SER A 105 39.74 -6.77 -8.35
C SER A 105 40.12 -6.73 -9.83
N ASN A 106 40.37 -7.91 -10.39
CA ASN A 106 40.62 -8.17 -11.82
C ASN A 106 39.36 -8.60 -12.58
N ASP A 107 38.17 -8.37 -12.01
CA ASP A 107 36.90 -8.73 -12.64
C ASP A 107 36.72 -7.96 -13.97
N PRO A 108 36.58 -8.65 -15.11
CA PRO A 108 36.31 -7.98 -16.40
C PRO A 108 34.98 -7.23 -16.40
N ASP A 109 34.04 -7.60 -15.52
CA ASP A 109 32.73 -6.96 -15.33
C ASP A 109 32.70 -6.03 -14.10
N LYS A 110 33.88 -5.60 -13.62
CA LYS A 110 34.05 -4.72 -12.45
C LYS A 110 33.17 -3.48 -12.54
N LYS A 111 32.14 -3.44 -11.70
CA LYS A 111 31.26 -2.29 -11.54
C LYS A 111 32.05 -1.08 -11.03
N PRO A 112 31.67 0.17 -11.38
CA PRO A 112 32.30 1.37 -10.82
C PRO A 112 32.31 1.35 -9.29
N PHE A 113 33.39 1.84 -8.68
CA PHE A 113 33.50 1.94 -7.22
C PHE A 113 32.37 2.80 -6.63
N ARG A 114 31.74 2.30 -5.57
CA ARG A 114 30.68 2.98 -4.84
C ARG A 114 30.85 2.72 -3.34
N HIS A 115 31.17 3.75 -2.59
CA HIS A 115 31.21 3.71 -1.14
C HIS A 115 31.03 5.11 -0.59
N GLU A 116 30.16 5.27 0.40
CA GLU A 116 30.03 6.51 1.16
C GLU A 116 31.31 6.83 1.94
N MET A 117 31.66 8.11 2.02
CA MET A 117 32.76 8.56 2.87
C MET A 117 32.36 8.35 4.33
N GLY A 118 33.25 7.74 5.10
CA GLY A 118 33.10 7.63 6.54
C GLY A 118 33.17 8.98 7.23
N VAL A 119 32.72 8.99 8.47
CA VAL A 119 32.68 10.17 9.33
C VAL A 119 33.38 9.88 10.67
N PRO A 120 33.89 10.91 11.36
CA PRO A 120 34.45 10.73 12.70
C PRO A 120 33.46 10.08 13.66
N ALA A 121 33.97 9.31 14.63
CA ALA A 121 33.15 8.73 15.68
C ALA A 121 32.38 9.83 16.44
N GLY A 122 31.08 9.64 16.63
CA GLY A 122 30.19 10.61 17.26
C GLY A 122 29.78 11.80 16.37
N PHE A 123 30.16 11.81 15.09
CA PHE A 123 29.69 12.81 14.14
C PHE A 123 28.18 12.69 13.92
N TYR A 124 27.68 11.49 13.64
CA TYR A 124 26.23 11.26 13.63
C TYR A 124 25.71 11.24 15.06
N PRO A 125 24.65 11.99 15.38
CA PRO A 125 24.06 11.97 16.70
C PRO A 125 23.29 10.66 16.92
N ASP A 126 23.22 10.18 18.17
CA ASP A 126 22.64 8.86 18.50
C ASP A 126 21.20 8.69 18.02
N ASN A 127 20.42 9.77 17.92
CA ASN A 127 19.04 9.77 17.41
C ASN A 127 18.93 9.58 15.89
N TRP A 128 20.05 9.58 15.15
CA TRP A 128 20.10 9.24 13.72
C TRP A 128 20.62 7.82 13.48
N ILE A 129 21.20 7.19 14.50
CA ILE A 129 21.80 5.86 14.44
C ILE A 129 20.80 4.83 14.98
N ASN A 130 20.74 3.64 14.36
CA ASN A 130 19.85 2.54 14.72
C ASN A 130 18.36 2.92 14.78
N THR A 131 17.90 3.79 13.86
CA THR A 131 16.51 4.28 13.87
C THR A 131 15.51 3.32 13.21
N SER A 132 15.86 2.04 13.02
CA SER A 132 14.95 1.02 12.48
C SER A 132 13.63 0.96 13.27
N ASP A 133 13.72 1.22 14.57
CA ASP A 133 12.61 1.12 15.53
C ASP A 133 11.88 2.47 15.72
N ARG A 134 12.09 3.46 14.83
CA ARG A 134 11.52 4.82 14.98
C ARG A 134 10.72 5.31 13.78
N TYR A 135 10.56 4.48 12.75
CA TYR A 135 9.50 4.62 11.74
C TYR A 135 8.18 4.02 12.24
N GLU A 136 8.00 4.01 13.57
CA GLU A 136 6.82 3.47 14.21
C GLU A 136 5.65 4.46 14.06
N MET A 137 4.49 3.93 13.73
CA MET A 137 3.23 4.64 13.88
C MET A 137 2.88 4.69 15.36
N VAL A 138 2.20 5.76 15.81
CA VAL A 138 1.35 5.62 17.00
C VAL A 138 0.19 4.72 16.59
N THR A 139 0.39 3.41 16.71
CA THR A 139 -0.69 2.44 16.55
C THR A 139 -1.45 2.46 17.86
N PRO A 140 -2.73 2.85 17.88
CA PRO A 140 -3.53 2.71 19.08
C PRO A 140 -3.53 1.22 19.45
N GLU A 141 -3.17 0.86 20.69
CA GLU A 141 -3.24 -0.55 21.12
C GLU A 141 -4.65 -1.13 20.95
N SER A 142 -5.65 -0.25 21.00
CA SER A 142 -7.04 -0.49 20.66
C SER A 142 -7.73 0.83 20.33
N LEU A 143 -8.81 0.78 19.53
CA LEU A 143 -9.72 1.90 19.32
C LEU A 143 -11.10 1.55 19.87
N GLU A 144 -11.74 2.52 20.52
CA GLU A 144 -13.14 2.36 20.91
C GLU A 144 -14.04 2.33 19.65
N PRO A 145 -15.16 1.60 19.66
CA PRO A 145 -16.05 1.55 18.50
C PRO A 145 -16.49 2.95 18.05
N GLY A 146 -16.24 3.28 16.79
CA GLY A 146 -16.55 4.58 16.18
C GLY A 146 -15.51 5.68 16.45
N GLN A 147 -14.44 5.39 17.21
CA GLN A 147 -13.34 6.34 17.37
C GLN A 147 -12.52 6.40 16.08
N VAL A 148 -12.53 7.57 15.43
CA VAL A 148 -11.65 7.87 14.29
C VAL A 148 -10.36 8.49 14.79
N VAL A 149 -9.23 8.00 14.29
CA VAL A 149 -7.91 8.60 14.51
C VAL A 149 -7.19 8.79 13.18
N GLN A 150 -6.48 9.91 13.06
CA GLN A 150 -5.55 10.12 11.95
C GLN A 150 -4.25 9.36 12.25
N LEU A 151 -3.68 8.73 11.23
CA LEU A 151 -2.42 8.01 11.39
C LEU A 151 -1.26 9.00 11.49
N THR A 152 -0.48 8.88 12.57
CA THR A 152 0.58 9.84 12.93
C THR A 152 1.90 9.14 13.23
N TRP A 153 2.99 9.87 13.02
CA TRP A 153 4.34 9.42 13.36
C TRP A 153 4.54 9.33 14.87
N ALA A 154 5.12 8.24 15.36
CA ALA A 154 5.42 8.09 16.80
C ALA A 154 6.39 9.16 17.31
N HIS A 155 7.37 9.57 16.51
CA HIS A 155 8.42 10.46 16.98
C HIS A 155 8.00 11.93 17.14
N ASN A 156 6.96 12.39 16.44
CA ASN A 156 6.54 13.80 16.49
C ASN A 156 5.03 14.05 16.47
N GLY A 157 4.20 13.00 16.39
CA GLY A 157 2.74 13.09 16.36
C GLY A 157 2.15 13.79 15.13
N LYS A 158 2.96 14.13 14.12
CA LYS A 158 2.46 14.75 12.89
C LYS A 158 1.71 13.72 12.04
N PRO A 159 0.67 14.15 11.30
CA PRO A 159 0.02 13.31 10.31
C PRO A 159 1.01 12.77 9.27
N ILE A 160 0.75 11.55 8.84
CA ILE A 160 1.55 10.87 7.81
C ILE A 160 1.05 11.27 6.43
N SER A 161 -0.26 11.25 6.28
CA SER A 161 -1.00 11.78 5.14
C SER A 161 -2.31 12.36 5.68
N ASP A 162 -2.81 13.40 5.02
CA ASP A 162 -4.13 13.95 5.31
C ASP A 162 -5.26 12.96 4.98
N SER A 163 -4.97 11.92 4.20
CA SER A 163 -5.96 10.95 3.74
C SER A 163 -6.00 9.65 4.54
N ALA A 164 -5.06 9.44 5.48
CA ALA A 164 -4.85 8.13 6.13
C ALA A 164 -5.36 8.09 7.56
N HIS A 165 -6.35 7.22 7.80
CA HIS A 165 -7.07 7.15 9.07
C HIS A 165 -7.35 5.70 9.49
N ALA A 166 -7.67 5.52 10.77
CA ALA A 166 -8.23 4.31 11.32
C ALA A 166 -9.51 4.59 12.10
N VAL A 167 -10.41 3.62 12.16
CA VAL A 167 -11.65 3.66 12.94
C VAL A 167 -11.83 2.37 13.72
N GLY A 168 -12.16 2.50 15.00
CA GLY A 168 -12.49 1.34 15.85
C GLY A 168 -13.81 0.70 15.43
N LEU A 169 -13.82 -0.63 15.35
CA LEU A 169 -14.99 -1.45 15.11
C LEU A 169 -15.50 -2.06 16.42
N PRO A 170 -16.77 -2.54 16.47
CA PRO A 170 -17.26 -3.27 17.64
C PRO A 170 -16.39 -4.47 17.98
N LYS A 171 -16.16 -4.70 19.28
CA LYS A 171 -15.36 -5.85 19.72
C LYS A 171 -15.94 -7.17 19.21
N GLY A 172 -15.08 -8.01 18.61
CA GLY A 172 -15.46 -9.26 17.97
C GLY A 172 -16.00 -9.11 16.53
N PHE A 173 -15.89 -7.92 15.94
CA PHE A 173 -16.20 -7.69 14.53
C PHE A 173 -15.38 -8.63 13.63
N THR A 174 -14.05 -8.67 13.80
CA THR A 174 -13.17 -9.50 12.97
C THR A 174 -13.51 -10.99 13.12
N ALA A 175 -13.80 -11.44 14.35
CA ALA A 175 -14.21 -12.82 14.61
C ALA A 175 -15.53 -13.19 13.91
N LYS A 176 -16.53 -12.29 13.89
CA LYS A 176 -17.80 -12.51 13.17
C LYS A 176 -17.59 -12.54 11.66
N MET A 177 -16.75 -11.65 11.12
CA MET A 177 -16.42 -11.67 9.69
C MET A 177 -15.66 -12.93 9.30
N LEU A 178 -14.76 -13.42 10.18
CA LEU A 178 -14.08 -14.70 9.99
C LEU A 178 -15.08 -15.87 10.01
N GLN A 179 -16.03 -15.86 10.94
CA GLN A 179 -17.09 -16.88 10.98
C GLN A 179 -17.89 -16.87 9.68
N TYR A 180 -18.40 -15.70 9.23
CA TYR A 180 -19.09 -15.58 7.95
C TYR A 180 -18.26 -16.10 6.78
N SER A 181 -16.97 -15.76 6.74
CA SER A 181 -16.04 -16.23 5.70
C SER A 181 -15.84 -17.74 5.74
N ASN A 182 -15.76 -18.35 6.93
CA ASN A 182 -15.68 -19.79 7.09
C ASN A 182 -16.98 -20.51 6.72
N ASP A 183 -18.13 -19.94 7.08
CA ASP A 183 -19.45 -20.50 6.75
C ASP A 183 -19.69 -20.47 5.23
N LEU A 184 -19.15 -19.45 4.54
CA LEU A 184 -19.08 -19.41 3.07
C LEU A 184 -17.96 -20.25 2.48
N GLY A 185 -17.04 -20.78 3.31
CA GLY A 185 -15.79 -21.49 2.99
C GLY A 185 -14.72 -20.68 2.22
N MET A 186 -14.78 -19.35 2.28
CA MET A 186 -13.80 -18.44 1.68
C MET A 186 -12.38 -18.72 2.17
N THR A 187 -12.22 -19.06 3.44
CA THR A 187 -10.91 -19.41 4.02
C THR A 187 -10.30 -20.64 3.33
N ASP A 188 -11.11 -21.67 3.08
CA ASP A 188 -10.64 -22.87 2.38
C ASP A 188 -10.36 -22.60 0.90
N MET A 189 -11.15 -21.73 0.27
CA MET A 189 -10.86 -21.25 -1.09
C MET A 189 -9.50 -20.53 -1.15
N TYR A 190 -9.20 -19.64 -0.21
CA TYR A 190 -7.91 -18.95 -0.17
C TYR A 190 -6.74 -19.90 0.07
N ARG A 191 -6.90 -20.92 0.91
CA ARG A 191 -5.88 -21.97 1.05
C ARG A 191 -5.62 -22.68 -0.28
N LYS A 192 -6.68 -23.04 -1.02
CA LYS A 192 -6.56 -23.64 -2.36
C LYS A 192 -5.90 -22.70 -3.37
N LEU A 193 -6.19 -21.40 -3.30
CA LEU A 193 -5.65 -20.41 -4.24
C LEU A 193 -4.17 -20.07 -3.99
N LEU A 194 -3.76 -20.03 -2.72
CA LEU A 194 -2.50 -19.44 -2.29
C LEU A 194 -1.42 -20.45 -1.87
N LEU A 195 -1.82 -21.66 -1.47
CA LEU A 195 -0.93 -22.61 -0.78
C LEU A 195 -0.68 -23.91 -1.56
N THR A 196 -1.24 -24.04 -2.77
CA THR A 196 -0.97 -25.20 -3.62
C THR A 196 0.37 -25.05 -4.34
N GLU A 197 1.10 -26.15 -4.54
CA GLU A 197 2.39 -26.14 -5.25
C GLU A 197 2.27 -25.59 -6.67
N GLU A 198 1.15 -25.89 -7.33
CA GLU A 198 0.75 -25.30 -8.61
C GLU A 198 -0.32 -24.23 -8.38
N PRO A 199 -0.20 -23.03 -8.96
CA PRO A 199 -1.18 -21.97 -8.77
C PRO A 199 -2.55 -22.41 -9.30
N TYR A 200 -3.52 -22.56 -8.42
CA TYR A 200 -4.89 -22.93 -8.79
C TYR A 200 -5.54 -21.92 -9.75
N LEU A 201 -5.18 -20.64 -9.60
CA LEU A 201 -5.59 -19.55 -10.46
C LEU A 201 -4.39 -18.67 -10.80
N GLY A 202 -4.06 -18.60 -12.10
CA GLY A 202 -2.91 -17.85 -12.58
C GLY A 202 -3.14 -16.34 -12.69
N ASP A 203 -2.05 -15.64 -13.00
CA ASP A 203 -2.03 -14.19 -13.18
C ASP A 203 -3.03 -13.69 -14.22
N ASN A 204 -3.87 -12.74 -13.81
CA ASN A 204 -4.99 -12.16 -14.53
C ASN A 204 -6.07 -13.17 -15.01
N GLN A 205 -6.15 -14.34 -14.39
CA GLN A 205 -7.22 -15.32 -14.63
C GLN A 205 -8.33 -15.20 -13.58
N TRP A 206 -9.57 -15.52 -13.96
CA TRP A 206 -10.71 -15.55 -13.07
C TRP A 206 -11.66 -16.71 -13.36
N PHE A 207 -12.48 -17.09 -12.37
CA PHE A 207 -13.57 -18.06 -12.53
C PHE A 207 -14.73 -17.76 -11.58
N LEU A 208 -15.89 -18.36 -11.86
CA LEU A 208 -17.13 -18.18 -11.10
C LEU A 208 -17.44 -19.43 -10.26
N PHE A 209 -18.03 -19.22 -9.08
CA PHE A 209 -18.43 -20.31 -8.18
C PHE A 209 -19.67 -19.95 -7.34
N ASN A 210 -20.36 -20.98 -6.84
CA ASN A 210 -21.60 -20.86 -6.04
C ASN A 210 -21.33 -21.01 -4.55
N ASP A 211 -20.55 -22.05 -4.22
CA ASP A 211 -20.00 -22.28 -2.89
C ASP A 211 -18.51 -22.59 -3.05
N THR A 212 -17.76 -22.36 -1.98
CA THR A 212 -16.31 -22.62 -1.94
C THR A 212 -15.98 -24.05 -1.50
N THR A 213 -17.00 -24.84 -1.12
CA THR A 213 -16.84 -26.21 -0.63
C THR A 213 -16.32 -27.13 -1.73
N GLY A 214 -16.40 -26.70 -2.99
CA GLY A 214 -15.84 -27.42 -4.13
C GLY A 214 -16.67 -28.62 -4.56
N THR A 215 -17.91 -28.73 -4.06
CA THR A 215 -18.87 -29.65 -4.65
C THR A 215 -19.30 -29.11 -6.00
N GLU A 216 -19.14 -29.90 -7.07
CA GLU A 216 -19.69 -29.59 -8.39
C GLU A 216 -21.19 -29.30 -8.25
N THR A 217 -21.55 -28.02 -8.22
CA THR A 217 -22.96 -27.64 -8.27
C THR A 217 -23.49 -28.06 -9.62
N THR A 218 -24.60 -28.79 -9.63
CA THR A 218 -25.37 -29.05 -10.85
C THR A 218 -25.59 -27.72 -11.57
N SER A 219 -25.37 -27.69 -12.89
CA SER A 219 -25.12 -26.48 -13.70
C SER A 219 -26.28 -25.46 -13.80
N THR A 220 -27.27 -25.53 -12.92
CA THR A 220 -28.49 -24.73 -12.95
C THR A 220 -28.57 -23.67 -11.85
N SER A 221 -27.69 -23.69 -10.84
CA SER A 221 -27.68 -22.65 -9.81
C SER A 221 -26.85 -21.44 -10.28
N PRO A 222 -27.40 -20.21 -10.18
CA PRO A 222 -26.72 -19.02 -10.66
C PRO A 222 -25.47 -18.72 -9.82
N GLN A 223 -24.32 -18.65 -10.47
CA GLN A 223 -23.02 -18.31 -9.87
C GLN A 223 -23.10 -17.05 -9.01
N GLU A 224 -22.56 -17.13 -7.80
CA GLU A 224 -22.71 -16.11 -6.76
C GLU A 224 -21.44 -15.28 -6.57
N TRP A 225 -20.28 -15.91 -6.75
CA TRP A 225 -18.97 -15.32 -6.48
C TRP A 225 -18.03 -15.51 -7.66
N PHE A 226 -16.99 -14.69 -7.71
CA PHE A 226 -15.86 -14.90 -8.60
C PHE A 226 -14.55 -14.79 -7.83
N ALA A 227 -13.52 -15.50 -8.30
CA ALA A 227 -12.15 -15.37 -7.85
C ALA A 227 -11.29 -14.82 -8.98
N TYR A 228 -10.32 -13.96 -8.68
CA TYR A 228 -9.45 -13.31 -9.66
C TYR A 228 -8.00 -13.19 -9.16
N GLY A 229 -7.05 -13.70 -9.93
CA GLY A 229 -5.61 -13.53 -9.70
C GLY A 229 -5.13 -12.17 -10.19
N TYR A 230 -5.39 -11.11 -9.43
CA TYR A 230 -5.15 -9.73 -9.88
C TYR A 230 -3.66 -9.41 -10.00
N LYS A 231 -3.20 -9.03 -11.21
CA LYS A 231 -1.90 -8.39 -11.47
C LYS A 231 -0.69 -8.99 -10.73
N GLN A 232 -0.69 -10.29 -10.49
CA GLN A 232 0.28 -10.99 -9.65
C GLN A 232 1.72 -10.76 -10.11
N ARG A 233 1.94 -10.81 -11.43
CA ARG A 233 3.27 -10.56 -12.02
C ARG A 233 3.65 -9.09 -12.00
N GLU A 234 2.72 -8.20 -12.33
CA GLU A 234 2.98 -6.74 -12.38
C GLU A 234 3.27 -6.20 -10.97
N TRP A 235 2.57 -6.70 -9.95
CA TRP A 235 2.62 -6.21 -8.58
C TRP A 235 3.43 -7.13 -7.65
N SER A 236 4.15 -8.11 -8.22
CA SER A 236 5.10 -8.98 -7.49
C SER A 236 4.54 -9.55 -6.18
N PHE A 237 3.32 -10.07 -6.22
CA PHE A 237 2.61 -10.68 -5.10
C PHE A 237 1.72 -11.84 -5.58
N ASN A 238 1.18 -12.64 -4.68
CA ASN A 238 0.26 -13.72 -5.04
C ASN A 238 -1.19 -13.42 -4.65
N MET A 239 -1.57 -12.15 -4.52
CA MET A 239 -2.90 -11.78 -4.06
C MET A 239 -4.01 -12.30 -4.99
N HIS A 240 -5.13 -12.73 -4.40
CA HIS A 240 -6.37 -13.03 -5.08
C HIS A 240 -7.54 -12.25 -4.50
N TYR A 241 -8.40 -11.77 -5.39
CA TYR A 241 -9.67 -11.14 -5.02
C TYR A 241 -10.78 -12.17 -5.10
N ILE A 242 -11.67 -12.18 -4.11
CA ILE A 242 -12.96 -12.85 -4.21
C ILE A 242 -14.05 -11.82 -3.97
N ALA A 243 -14.96 -11.66 -4.93
CA ALA A 243 -16.06 -10.71 -4.81
C ALA A 243 -17.38 -11.28 -5.30
N ALA A 244 -18.46 -10.63 -4.87
CA ALA A 244 -19.80 -10.95 -5.31
C ALA A 244 -19.93 -10.76 -6.83
N TYR A 245 -20.36 -11.82 -7.51
CA TYR A 245 -20.69 -11.80 -8.93
C TYR A 245 -22.13 -11.33 -9.17
N ASN A 246 -23.03 -11.63 -8.23
CA ASN A 246 -24.44 -11.26 -8.34
C ASN A 246 -24.95 -10.48 -7.12
N GLU A 247 -26.17 -9.94 -7.24
CA GLU A 247 -26.77 -9.11 -6.21
C GLU A 247 -27.00 -9.84 -4.89
N LYS A 248 -27.38 -11.12 -4.95
CA LYS A 248 -27.62 -11.93 -3.75
C LYS A 248 -26.34 -12.05 -2.91
N ALA A 249 -25.21 -12.35 -3.55
CA ALA A 249 -23.92 -12.43 -2.88
C ALA A 249 -23.48 -11.06 -2.33
N ARG A 250 -23.70 -9.98 -3.09
CA ARG A 250 -23.36 -8.62 -2.66
C ARG A 250 -24.14 -8.24 -1.40
N LEU A 251 -25.47 -8.39 -1.43
CA LEU A 251 -26.33 -8.11 -0.28
C LEU A 251 -26.01 -9.01 0.92
N SER A 252 -25.61 -10.26 0.67
CA SER A 252 -25.15 -11.17 1.73
C SER A 252 -23.91 -10.62 2.44
N LEU A 253 -22.90 -10.16 1.69
CA LEU A 253 -21.68 -9.59 2.26
C LEU A 253 -21.95 -8.28 3.01
N LEU A 254 -22.74 -7.37 2.43
CA LEU A 254 -23.10 -6.11 3.07
C LEU A 254 -23.87 -6.34 4.38
N ARG A 255 -24.83 -7.29 4.40
CA ARG A 255 -25.53 -7.67 5.63
C ARG A 255 -24.59 -8.25 6.67
N ALA A 256 -23.66 -9.13 6.28
CA ALA A 256 -22.68 -9.68 7.20
C ALA A 256 -21.81 -8.59 7.85
N MET A 257 -21.40 -7.58 7.07
CA MET A 257 -20.72 -6.40 7.58
C MET A 257 -21.60 -5.62 8.57
N GLY A 258 -22.87 -5.38 8.24
CA GLY A 258 -23.85 -4.73 9.12
C GLY A 258 -24.09 -5.50 10.44
N ASP A 259 -24.33 -6.81 10.36
CA ASP A 259 -24.54 -7.71 11.51
C ASP A 259 -23.28 -7.82 12.41
N ALA A 260 -22.10 -7.69 11.81
CA ALA A 260 -20.84 -7.58 12.53
C ALA A 260 -20.70 -6.23 13.24
N GLY A 261 -21.40 -5.18 12.76
CA GLY A 261 -21.47 -3.85 13.35
C GLY A 261 -20.69 -2.78 12.58
N PHE A 262 -20.47 -2.98 11.28
CA PHE A 262 -19.74 -2.01 10.43
C PHE A 262 -20.46 -0.65 10.31
N ASP A 263 -21.76 -0.59 10.61
CA ASP A 263 -22.54 0.66 10.65
C ASP A 263 -21.89 1.72 11.54
N VAL A 264 -21.24 1.29 12.64
CA VAL A 264 -20.50 2.17 13.56
C VAL A 264 -19.35 2.88 12.84
N ALA A 265 -18.61 2.18 11.97
CA ALA A 265 -17.55 2.79 11.17
C ALA A 265 -18.12 3.73 10.11
N LEU A 266 -19.23 3.37 9.45
CA LEU A 266 -19.87 4.24 8.47
C LEU A 266 -20.33 5.56 9.09
N GLU A 267 -20.95 5.50 10.26
CA GLU A 267 -21.36 6.70 10.99
C GLU A 267 -20.17 7.56 11.39
N ALA A 268 -19.14 6.94 11.95
CA ALA A 268 -17.95 7.64 12.39
C ALA A 268 -17.19 8.31 11.23
N MET A 269 -16.98 7.60 10.12
CA MET A 269 -16.35 8.13 8.91
C MET A 269 -17.20 9.24 8.27
N GLY A 270 -18.50 9.02 8.13
CA GLY A 270 -19.41 9.99 7.55
C GLY A 270 -19.45 11.30 8.33
N ASN A 271 -19.50 11.22 9.66
CA ASN A 271 -19.41 12.38 10.53
C ASN A 271 -18.04 13.07 10.46
N TYR A 272 -16.95 12.30 10.48
CA TYR A 272 -15.59 12.83 10.43
C TYR A 272 -15.29 13.57 9.11
N LEU A 273 -15.77 13.04 7.99
CA LEU A 273 -15.62 13.63 6.66
C LEU A 273 -16.71 14.64 6.30
N GLU A 274 -17.60 14.95 7.26
CA GLU A 274 -18.72 15.88 7.10
C GLU A 274 -19.68 15.53 5.95
N LEU A 275 -19.84 14.24 5.63
CA LEU A 275 -20.72 13.76 4.57
C LEU A 275 -22.19 13.76 5.01
N ASP A 276 -23.09 13.86 4.04
CA ASP A 276 -24.55 13.79 4.23
C ASP A 276 -25.03 12.34 4.28
N HIS A 277 -24.42 11.48 3.47
CA HIS A 277 -24.72 10.06 3.38
C HIS A 277 -23.53 9.24 2.86
N LEU A 278 -23.56 7.93 3.09
CA LEU A 278 -22.59 6.98 2.56
C LEU A 278 -23.29 5.76 1.95
N THR A 279 -22.80 5.37 0.78
CA THR A 279 -23.17 4.13 0.09
C THR A 279 -21.90 3.30 -0.11
N CYS A 280 -21.89 2.07 0.40
CA CYS A 280 -20.81 1.11 0.16
C CYS A 280 -21.15 0.26 -1.06
N PHE A 281 -20.64 0.68 -2.21
CA PHE A 281 -21.00 0.14 -3.52
C PHE A 281 -20.08 -1.01 -3.97
N HIS A 282 -19.03 -1.31 -3.21
CA HIS A 282 -18.17 -2.46 -3.48
C HIS A 282 -17.64 -3.02 -2.17
N ALA A 283 -17.56 -4.34 -2.09
CA ALA A 283 -16.81 -5.05 -1.06
C ALA A 283 -16.24 -6.33 -1.69
N SER A 284 -14.97 -6.60 -1.43
CA SER A 284 -14.28 -7.81 -1.88
C SER A 284 -13.36 -8.34 -0.80
N PHE A 285 -13.21 -9.66 -0.75
CA PHE A 285 -12.16 -10.30 0.00
C PHE A 285 -10.86 -10.20 -0.78
N MET A 286 -9.76 -10.00 -0.06
CA MET A 286 -8.40 -9.99 -0.57
C MET A 286 -7.56 -10.94 0.26
N GLY A 287 -7.01 -11.97 -0.37
CA GLY A 287 -6.14 -12.92 0.29
C GLY A 287 -4.75 -12.93 -0.31
N ALA A 288 -3.72 -13.03 0.53
CA ALA A 288 -2.33 -13.15 0.11
C ALA A 288 -1.56 -14.01 1.10
N SER A 289 -0.49 -14.65 0.64
CA SER A 289 0.51 -15.30 1.50
C SER A 289 1.95 -14.80 1.24
N LYS A 290 2.15 -14.05 0.16
CA LYS A 290 3.43 -13.52 -0.26
C LYS A 290 3.29 -12.22 -1.04
N CYS A 291 4.10 -11.23 -0.68
CA CYS A 291 4.37 -10.02 -1.47
C CYS A 291 5.87 -9.72 -1.44
N GLU A 292 6.48 -9.54 -2.60
CA GLU A 292 7.89 -9.12 -2.70
C GLU A 292 8.00 -7.59 -2.77
N ASN A 293 7.25 -6.96 -3.68
CA ASN A 293 7.21 -5.51 -3.82
C ASN A 293 6.02 -5.08 -4.67
N SER A 294 4.89 -4.76 -4.03
CA SER A 294 3.72 -4.28 -4.75
C SER A 294 3.84 -2.82 -5.21
N VAL A 295 2.98 -2.44 -6.15
CA VAL A 295 2.97 -1.11 -6.76
C VAL A 295 2.29 -0.12 -5.82
N VAL A 296 2.87 1.07 -5.68
CA VAL A 296 2.22 2.20 -5.01
C VAL A 296 1.08 2.71 -5.88
N HIS A 297 -0.12 2.78 -5.32
CA HIS A 297 -1.32 3.21 -6.02
C HIS A 297 -2.27 3.94 -5.06
N SER A 298 -3.34 4.50 -5.62
CA SER A 298 -4.43 5.10 -4.86
C SER A 298 -5.74 4.66 -5.51
N ASP A 299 -6.61 4.03 -4.72
CA ASP A 299 -7.85 3.44 -5.25
C ASP A 299 -8.96 4.46 -5.47
N VAL A 300 -8.82 5.62 -4.83
CA VAL A 300 -9.83 6.68 -4.82
C VAL A 300 -9.16 8.00 -5.14
N PHE A 301 -9.56 8.59 -6.26
CA PHE A 301 -9.05 9.87 -6.74
C PHE A 301 -10.15 10.63 -7.49
N ASP A 302 -10.04 11.97 -7.48
CA ASP A 302 -10.98 12.87 -8.16
C ASP A 302 -12.44 12.69 -7.70
N THR A 303 -12.69 12.45 -6.41
CA THR A 303 -14.06 12.35 -5.86
C THR A 303 -14.48 13.53 -4.99
N GLU A 304 -13.65 14.58 -4.93
CA GLU A 304 -13.85 15.79 -4.13
C GLU A 304 -13.96 15.48 -2.63
N GLY A 305 -13.17 14.49 -2.15
CA GLY A 305 -13.19 14.07 -0.75
C GLY A 305 -14.41 13.25 -0.34
N LYS A 306 -15.29 12.90 -1.29
CA LYS A 306 -16.56 12.21 -1.02
C LYS A 306 -16.48 10.69 -1.01
N SER A 307 -15.31 10.11 -1.25
CA SER A 307 -15.14 8.65 -1.34
C SER A 307 -13.96 8.17 -0.51
N VAL A 308 -14.09 6.94 -0.02
CA VAL A 308 -13.09 6.26 0.80
C VAL A 308 -12.94 4.81 0.36
N ASN A 309 -11.70 4.32 0.35
CA ASN A 309 -11.44 2.89 0.43
C ASN A 309 -11.24 2.52 1.90
N VAL A 310 -11.91 1.46 2.35
CA VAL A 310 -11.89 0.96 3.73
C VAL A 310 -11.39 -0.48 3.73
N ILE A 311 -10.35 -0.77 4.50
CA ILE A 311 -9.73 -2.08 4.60
C ILE A 311 -9.76 -2.54 6.06
N PHE A 312 -10.24 -3.74 6.31
CA PHE A 312 -10.21 -4.35 7.64
C PHE A 312 -9.89 -5.84 7.58
N PRO A 313 -9.27 -6.40 8.64
CA PRO A 313 -8.88 -7.80 8.63
C PRO A 313 -10.04 -8.74 8.92
N VAL A 314 -9.97 -9.90 8.28
CA VAL A 314 -10.81 -11.08 8.55
C VAL A 314 -9.97 -12.20 9.16
N LEU A 315 -8.77 -12.43 8.62
CA LEU A 315 -7.82 -13.41 9.12
C LEU A 315 -6.43 -12.80 9.07
N LEU A 316 -5.81 -12.63 10.23
CA LEU A 316 -4.42 -12.18 10.38
C LEU A 316 -3.49 -13.36 10.64
N VAL A 317 -2.21 -13.16 10.37
CA VAL A 317 -1.14 -14.12 10.67
C VAL A 317 -0.43 -13.67 11.94
N ASP A 318 -0.39 -14.54 12.95
CA ASP A 318 0.21 -14.24 14.24
C ASP A 318 1.71 -13.94 14.09
N GLY A 319 2.19 -12.90 14.78
CA GLY A 319 3.59 -12.50 14.73
C GLY A 319 4.04 -11.88 13.39
N SER A 320 3.12 -11.64 12.45
CA SER A 320 3.48 -10.99 11.18
C SER A 320 4.05 -9.58 11.39
N LYS A 321 4.89 -9.16 10.44
CA LYS A 321 5.33 -7.76 10.30
C LYS A 321 4.17 -6.91 9.76
N PRO A 322 4.27 -5.57 9.78
CA PRO A 322 3.35 -4.71 9.04
C PRO A 322 3.12 -5.13 7.58
N GLU A 323 1.92 -4.92 7.05
CA GLU A 323 1.46 -5.50 5.78
C GLU A 323 0.81 -4.48 4.84
N LEU A 324 0.66 -3.24 5.31
CA LEU A 324 0.19 -2.09 4.53
C LEU A 324 1.23 -0.98 4.61
N ASP A 325 1.74 -0.57 3.48
CA ASP A 325 2.62 0.58 3.37
C ASP A 325 1.77 1.80 2.97
N ILE A 326 1.69 2.82 3.81
CA ILE A 326 1.06 4.11 3.48
C ILE A 326 2.14 5.08 3.08
N ILE A 327 1.97 5.75 1.95
CA ILE A 327 2.93 6.71 1.44
C ILE A 327 2.52 8.11 1.93
N GLY A 328 3.46 8.79 2.57
CA GLY A 328 3.26 10.14 3.05
C GLY A 328 2.98 11.12 1.90
N SER A 329 2.39 12.27 2.23
CA SER A 329 2.02 13.29 1.24
C SER A 329 3.19 13.84 0.41
N ASP A 330 4.42 13.67 0.88
CA ASP A 330 5.64 14.05 0.15
C ASP A 330 6.19 12.94 -0.77
N ALA A 331 5.45 11.83 -0.91
CA ALA A 331 5.73 10.67 -1.79
C ALA A 331 7.07 9.96 -1.58
N ASN A 332 7.86 10.38 -0.58
CA ASN A 332 9.21 9.89 -0.33
C ASN A 332 9.32 9.04 0.94
N ILE A 333 8.26 9.04 1.77
CA ILE A 333 8.25 8.35 3.04
C ILE A 333 7.19 7.25 3.02
N ILE A 334 7.58 6.06 3.45
CA ILE A 334 6.70 4.88 3.55
C ILE A 334 6.48 4.59 5.03
N LEU A 335 5.22 4.49 5.43
CA LEU A 335 4.81 4.03 6.75
C LEU A 335 4.32 2.58 6.68
N PRO A 336 5.02 1.64 7.31
CA PRO A 336 4.50 0.29 7.49
C PRO A 336 3.44 0.26 8.60
N VAL A 337 2.22 -0.16 8.26
CA VAL A 337 1.05 -0.33 9.13
C VAL A 337 0.77 -1.80 9.35
N LYS A 338 0.67 -2.18 10.62
CA LYS A 338 0.21 -3.50 11.03
C LYS A 338 -1.30 -3.47 11.24
N TYR A 339 -2.01 -4.35 10.54
CA TYR A 339 -3.45 -4.52 10.76
C TYR A 339 -3.73 -5.06 12.15
N MET A 340 -4.88 -4.68 12.70
CA MET A 340 -5.32 -5.08 14.03
C MET A 340 -6.76 -5.56 13.96
N ASP A 341 -7.09 -6.54 14.79
CA ASP A 341 -8.47 -6.99 14.97
C ASP A 341 -9.36 -5.82 15.39
N ASP A 342 -10.59 -5.83 14.89
CA ASP A 342 -11.61 -4.84 15.21
C ASP A 342 -11.19 -3.38 14.90
N VAL A 343 -10.31 -3.18 13.92
CA VAL A 343 -9.95 -1.86 13.38
C VAL A 343 -10.04 -1.86 11.86
N ALA A 344 -10.75 -0.86 11.33
CA ALA A 344 -10.75 -0.57 9.90
C ALA A 344 -9.81 0.61 9.61
N TYR A 345 -9.04 0.50 8.53
CA TYR A 345 -8.21 1.56 7.99
C TYR A 345 -8.93 2.16 6.79
N PHE A 346 -9.00 3.47 6.69
CA PHE A 346 -9.60 4.10 5.53
C PHE A 346 -8.71 5.19 4.93
N LEU A 347 -8.72 5.20 3.60
CA LEU A 347 -7.92 6.08 2.77
C LEU A 347 -8.87 6.95 1.95
N THR A 348 -8.76 8.26 2.10
CA THR A 348 -9.58 9.23 1.36
C THR A 348 -8.90 9.67 0.06
N ASP A 349 -9.63 10.46 -0.72
CA ASP A 349 -9.20 11.12 -1.95
C ASP A 349 -7.82 11.82 -1.84
N TYR A 350 -7.07 11.84 -2.96
CA TYR A 350 -5.84 12.63 -3.18
C TYR A 350 -4.82 12.60 -2.02
N GLY A 351 -4.30 11.42 -1.71
CA GLY A 351 -3.25 11.27 -0.68
C GLY A 351 -3.26 9.91 0.01
N GLY A 352 -4.26 9.08 -0.26
CA GLY A 352 -4.33 7.67 0.14
C GLY A 352 -3.41 6.77 -0.70
N TYR A 353 -2.19 7.20 -1.00
CA TYR A 353 -1.22 6.37 -1.69
C TYR A 353 -0.75 5.26 -0.76
N HIS A 354 -0.81 4.03 -1.24
CA HIS A 354 -0.45 2.88 -0.43
C HIS A 354 -0.02 1.71 -1.30
N LYS A 355 0.50 0.66 -0.66
CA LYS A 355 0.79 -0.62 -1.28
C LYS A 355 0.75 -1.74 -0.23
N THR A 356 0.70 -2.98 -0.66
CA THR A 356 0.92 -4.13 0.24
C THR A 356 2.41 -4.22 0.59
N SER A 357 2.74 -4.23 1.88
CA SER A 357 4.14 -4.31 2.33
C SER A 357 4.75 -5.68 1.96
N PRO A 358 6.06 -5.74 1.69
CA PRO A 358 6.76 -7.00 1.48
C PRO A 358 6.58 -7.95 2.68
N HIS A 359 6.09 -9.15 2.41
CA HIS A 359 5.92 -10.20 3.41
C HIS A 359 5.97 -11.58 2.77
N LYS A 360 6.32 -12.56 3.58
CA LYS A 360 6.24 -13.98 3.24
C LYS A 360 5.98 -14.71 4.54
N TYR A 361 4.81 -15.32 4.68
CA TYR A 361 4.50 -16.08 5.89
C TYR A 361 5.35 -17.35 5.94
N GLU A 362 5.84 -17.68 7.14
CA GLU A 362 6.73 -18.82 7.35
C GLU A 362 5.88 -20.08 7.61
N GLY A 363 6.00 -21.08 6.74
CA GLY A 363 5.14 -22.27 6.77
C GLY A 363 4.09 -22.20 5.66
N MET A 364 3.89 -23.31 4.95
CA MET A 364 3.05 -23.35 3.74
C MET A 364 1.54 -23.26 4.03
N ASP A 365 1.12 -22.94 5.25
CA ASP A 365 -0.28 -23.06 5.69
C ASP A 365 -0.95 -21.73 6.11
N GLU A 366 -0.22 -20.62 6.04
CA GLU A 366 -0.70 -19.32 6.51
C GLU A 366 -1.13 -18.41 5.36
N VAL A 367 -2.34 -17.86 5.48
CA VAL A 367 -2.89 -16.86 4.57
C VAL A 367 -3.47 -15.73 5.39
N ARG A 368 -3.28 -14.50 4.92
CA ARG A 368 -4.04 -13.35 5.42
C ARG A 368 -5.25 -13.12 4.55
N ILE A 369 -6.38 -12.80 5.16
CA ILE A 369 -7.61 -12.41 4.47
C ILE A 369 -8.07 -11.07 5.01
N MET A 370 -8.32 -10.14 4.10
CA MET A 370 -8.88 -8.82 4.35
C MET A 370 -10.19 -8.65 3.61
N VAL A 371 -10.98 -7.66 4.00
CA VAL A 371 -12.03 -7.11 3.14
C VAL A 371 -11.66 -5.67 2.81
N GLY A 372 -11.73 -5.35 1.51
CA GLY A 372 -11.67 -3.99 1.00
C GLY A 372 -13.06 -3.55 0.58
N SER A 373 -13.50 -2.38 1.02
CA SER A 373 -14.81 -1.82 0.71
C SER A 373 -14.70 -0.37 0.26
N TYR A 374 -15.38 -0.05 -0.83
CA TYR A 374 -15.48 1.31 -1.32
C TYR A 374 -16.79 1.91 -0.88
N CYS A 375 -16.71 3.02 -0.15
CA CYS A 375 -17.87 3.77 0.31
C CYS A 375 -17.77 5.22 -0.16
N SER A 376 -18.89 5.80 -0.57
CA SER A 376 -18.91 7.16 -1.12
C SER A 376 -20.25 7.85 -0.88
N GLN A 377 -20.20 9.16 -0.69
CA GLN A 377 -21.36 10.02 -0.91
C GLN A 377 -21.51 10.19 -2.42
N ILE A 378 -22.32 9.34 -3.03
CA ILE A 378 -22.58 9.42 -4.47
C ILE A 378 -23.79 10.32 -4.70
N ASP A 379 -23.64 11.29 -5.60
CA ASP A 379 -24.68 12.23 -6.00
C ASP A 379 -24.52 12.62 -7.48
N GLU A 380 -25.36 13.53 -7.97
CA GLU A 380 -25.34 13.98 -9.37
C GLU A 380 -24.00 14.63 -9.79
N THR A 381 -23.20 15.11 -8.84
CA THR A 381 -21.93 15.80 -9.09
C THR A 381 -20.75 14.85 -9.29
N ASN A 382 -20.76 13.65 -8.69
CA ASN A 382 -19.59 12.77 -8.68
C ASN A 382 -19.84 11.33 -9.19
N TRP A 383 -21.08 10.89 -9.42
CA TRP A 383 -21.37 9.48 -9.75
C TRP A 383 -20.60 8.93 -10.96
N ARG A 384 -20.31 9.75 -11.97
CA ARG A 384 -19.51 9.33 -13.14
C ARG A 384 -18.07 9.03 -12.77
N ARG A 385 -17.50 9.82 -11.85
CA ARG A 385 -16.12 9.65 -11.37
C ARG A 385 -16.04 8.41 -10.48
N VAL A 386 -16.99 8.22 -9.58
CA VAL A 386 -17.07 7.00 -8.75
C VAL A 386 -17.30 5.75 -9.61
N LYS A 387 -18.16 5.83 -10.65
CA LYS A 387 -18.32 4.75 -11.62
C LYS A 387 -17.01 4.46 -12.38
N HIS A 388 -16.24 5.49 -12.71
CA HIS A 388 -14.96 5.33 -13.39
C HIS A 388 -13.94 4.59 -12.53
N LEU A 389 -13.84 4.91 -11.23
CA LEU A 389 -13.03 4.15 -10.28
C LEU A 389 -13.41 2.66 -10.30
N TYR A 390 -14.71 2.38 -10.34
CA TYR A 390 -15.23 1.01 -10.41
C TYR A 390 -14.92 0.29 -11.73
N ASP A 391 -14.92 1.00 -12.86
CA ASP A 391 -14.74 0.41 -14.20
C ASP A 391 -13.25 0.20 -14.57
N LEU A 392 -12.32 0.97 -14.00
CA LEU A 392 -10.91 1.00 -14.42
C LEU A 392 -10.08 -0.17 -13.92
N GLU A 393 -10.37 -0.70 -12.73
CA GLU A 393 -9.41 -1.58 -12.05
C GLU A 393 -9.61 -3.06 -12.33
N VAL A 394 -10.83 -3.50 -12.66
CA VAL A 394 -11.12 -4.90 -12.89
C VAL A 394 -12.15 -5.01 -14.01
N VAL A 395 -11.78 -5.67 -15.10
CA VAL A 395 -12.71 -5.95 -16.21
C VAL A 395 -13.92 -6.70 -15.63
N PRO A 396 -15.13 -6.11 -15.61
CA PRO A 396 -16.27 -6.73 -14.96
C PRO A 396 -16.62 -8.05 -15.60
N PRO A 397 -17.13 -8.95 -14.77
CA PRO A 397 -18.57 -9.14 -14.86
C PRO A 397 -19.30 -8.69 -13.58
N PHE A 398 -18.81 -7.64 -12.92
CA PHE A 398 -19.59 -7.00 -11.86
C PHE A 398 -20.91 -6.43 -12.37
N MET A 399 -21.94 -6.55 -11.54
CA MET A 399 -23.20 -5.85 -11.75
C MET A 399 -23.01 -4.35 -11.47
N SER A 400 -23.37 -3.49 -12.43
CA SER A 400 -23.32 -2.04 -12.24
C SER A 400 -24.32 -1.60 -11.17
N GLN A 401 -23.85 -0.85 -10.19
CA GLN A 401 -24.68 -0.27 -9.11
C GLN A 401 -25.03 1.20 -9.34
N PHE A 402 -24.60 1.78 -10.45
CA PHE A 402 -24.61 3.23 -10.70
C PHE A 402 -25.83 3.72 -11.49
N ASP A 403 -26.98 3.03 -11.40
CA ASP A 403 -28.25 3.56 -11.92
C ASP A 403 -28.78 4.63 -10.95
N LEU A 404 -29.02 5.87 -11.42
CA LEU A 404 -29.61 6.94 -10.63
C LEU A 404 -31.16 6.91 -10.67
N PRO A 405 -31.86 7.23 -9.56
CA PRO A 405 -31.30 7.51 -8.23
C PRO A 405 -30.70 6.25 -7.62
N LEU A 406 -29.60 6.41 -6.88
CA LEU A 406 -28.89 5.28 -6.26
C LEU A 406 -29.86 4.45 -5.45
N LYS A 407 -29.77 3.14 -5.64
CA LYS A 407 -30.72 2.18 -5.06
C LYS A 407 -30.56 2.09 -3.54
N GLU A 408 -29.39 2.43 -2.99
CA GLU A 408 -29.05 2.16 -1.59
C GLU A 408 -28.24 3.29 -0.94
N ILE A 409 -28.61 3.61 0.29
CA ILE A 409 -27.87 4.48 1.21
C ILE A 409 -27.73 3.71 2.51
N HIS A 410 -26.49 3.53 2.98
CA HIS A 410 -26.18 2.68 4.13
C HIS A 410 -26.00 3.48 5.42
N TRP A 411 -25.70 4.78 5.30
CA TRP A 411 -25.67 5.70 6.42
C TRP A 411 -26.14 7.09 5.97
N LYS A 412 -26.79 7.83 6.87
CA LYS A 412 -27.18 9.24 6.71
C LYS A 412 -26.92 10.03 7.97
N LYS A 413 -26.49 11.28 7.81
CA LYS A 413 -26.22 12.22 8.89
C LYS A 413 -27.44 12.53 9.77
N GLU A 414 -28.62 12.63 9.16
CA GLU A 414 -29.89 12.87 9.87
C GLU A 414 -30.48 11.60 10.53
N GLY A 415 -29.75 10.48 10.50
CA GLY A 415 -30.16 9.19 11.01
C GLY A 415 -31.00 8.37 10.02
N GLY A 416 -31.09 7.06 10.27
CA GLY A 416 -32.12 6.20 9.68
C GLY A 416 -31.70 5.19 8.62
N HIS A 417 -30.44 4.74 8.58
CA HIS A 417 -30.03 3.67 7.66
C HIS A 417 -28.95 2.77 8.30
N SER A 418 -29.05 1.47 8.02
CA SER A 418 -28.07 0.43 8.33
C SER A 418 -27.78 -0.38 7.08
N LEU A 419 -26.58 -0.96 6.99
CA LEU A 419 -26.23 -2.02 6.05
C LEU A 419 -27.15 -3.24 6.11
N THR A 420 -27.95 -3.40 7.17
CA THR A 420 -28.96 -4.46 7.29
C THR A 420 -30.31 -4.08 6.68
N ASP A 421 -30.61 -2.77 6.56
CA ASP A 421 -31.86 -2.22 6.02
C ASP A 421 -31.88 -2.13 4.49
N LEU A 422 -31.17 -3.03 3.80
CA LEU A 422 -31.04 -3.00 2.35
C LEU A 422 -32.40 -3.19 1.68
N TYR A 423 -32.71 -2.29 0.73
CA TYR A 423 -33.88 -2.43 -0.11
C TYR A 423 -33.74 -3.69 -0.95
N VAL A 424 -34.47 -4.75 -0.60
CA VAL A 424 -34.62 -5.92 -1.46
C VAL A 424 -35.72 -5.56 -2.46
N PRO A 425 -35.41 -5.31 -3.75
CA PRO A 425 -36.46 -5.24 -4.74
C PRO A 425 -37.15 -6.62 -4.68
N GLN A 426 -38.46 -6.64 -4.43
CA GLN A 426 -39.24 -7.86 -4.58
C GLN A 426 -39.05 -8.36 -6.01
N ILE A 427 -38.14 -9.32 -6.20
CA ILE A 427 -37.94 -9.99 -7.48
C ILE A 427 -39.27 -10.68 -7.73
N LYS A 428 -40.11 -10.08 -8.57
CA LYS A 428 -41.30 -10.75 -9.08
C LYS A 428 -40.80 -11.95 -9.85
N ASP A 429 -40.96 -13.14 -9.28
CA ASP A 429 -40.81 -14.40 -10.00
C ASP A 429 -41.62 -14.33 -11.29
N THR A 430 -40.96 -14.05 -12.41
CA THR A 430 -41.55 -14.11 -13.75
C THR A 430 -41.59 -15.54 -14.29
N THR A 431 -41.76 -16.52 -13.41
CA THR A 431 -42.04 -17.92 -13.75
C THR A 431 -43.54 -18.17 -13.70
N THR A 432 -44.30 -17.52 -14.59
CA THR A 432 -45.59 -18.02 -15.11
C THR A 432 -46.13 -17.09 -16.20
N ALA A 433 -45.61 -17.23 -17.42
CA ALA A 433 -46.35 -16.86 -18.62
C ALA A 433 -45.87 -17.71 -19.80
N THR A 434 -46.33 -18.96 -19.86
CA THR A 434 -46.36 -19.73 -21.11
C THR A 434 -47.35 -19.08 -22.06
N GLY A 435 -46.88 -18.17 -22.90
CA GLY A 435 -47.59 -17.62 -24.05
C GLY A 435 -46.80 -17.97 -25.31
N SER A 436 -47.27 -18.97 -26.05
CA SER A 436 -46.70 -19.39 -27.32
C SER A 436 -46.81 -18.28 -28.38
N SER A 437 -45.69 -17.83 -28.92
CA SER A 437 -45.65 -17.26 -30.27
C SER A 437 -44.32 -17.61 -30.93
N SER A 438 -44.43 -18.43 -31.97
CA SER A 438 -43.37 -18.80 -32.91
C SER A 438 -42.88 -17.61 -33.72
N SER A 439 -41.57 -17.37 -33.71
CA SER A 439 -40.88 -16.70 -34.82
C SER A 439 -39.49 -17.29 -34.98
N GLN A 440 -39.19 -17.70 -36.22
CA GLN A 440 -37.93 -18.25 -36.67
C GLN A 440 -36.78 -17.27 -36.45
N ALA A 441 -35.64 -17.77 -35.98
CA ALA A 441 -34.36 -17.07 -35.98
C ALA A 441 -33.37 -17.86 -36.85
N GLU A 442 -32.87 -17.20 -37.88
CA GLU A 442 -31.76 -17.63 -38.73
C GLU A 442 -30.45 -17.64 -37.92
N SER A 443 -29.64 -18.69 -38.09
CA SER A 443 -28.34 -18.82 -37.45
C SER A 443 -27.25 -18.12 -38.27
N SER A 444 -26.72 -17.01 -37.77
CA SER A 444 -25.44 -16.46 -38.22
C SER A 444 -24.38 -16.69 -37.15
N SER A 445 -23.50 -17.67 -37.38
CA SER A 445 -22.29 -17.88 -36.58
C SER A 445 -21.26 -16.79 -36.91
N HIS A 446 -20.94 -15.93 -35.95
CA HIS A 446 -19.77 -15.07 -36.01
C HIS A 446 -18.65 -15.69 -35.18
N THR A 447 -17.71 -16.31 -35.88
CA THR A 447 -16.41 -16.72 -35.36
C THR A 447 -15.53 -15.48 -35.28
N VAL A 448 -15.13 -15.07 -34.08
CA VAL A 448 -14.16 -14.00 -33.87
C VAL A 448 -12.76 -14.61 -33.98
N THR A 449 -12.01 -14.22 -34.99
CA THR A 449 -10.60 -14.59 -35.18
C THR A 449 -9.71 -13.63 -34.38
N PRO A 450 -8.63 -14.08 -33.71
CA PRO A 450 -7.71 -13.18 -33.01
C PRO A 450 -6.86 -12.36 -34.01
N PRO A 451 -6.34 -11.18 -33.62
CA PRO A 451 -5.49 -10.38 -34.48
C PRO A 451 -4.13 -11.06 -34.67
N GLN A 452 -3.64 -11.07 -35.91
CA GLN A 452 -2.28 -11.50 -36.25
C GLN A 452 -1.26 -10.46 -35.75
N GLU A 453 -0.19 -10.94 -35.12
CA GLU A 453 1.02 -10.19 -34.82
C GLU A 453 1.67 -9.68 -36.11
N VAL A 454 1.93 -8.37 -36.16
CA VAL A 454 2.77 -7.76 -37.19
C VAL A 454 4.21 -7.84 -36.71
N VAL A 455 5.00 -8.71 -37.33
CA VAL A 455 6.46 -8.73 -37.22
C VAL A 455 7.01 -7.61 -38.10
N SER A 456 7.63 -6.60 -37.49
CA SER A 456 8.44 -5.61 -38.20
C SER A 456 9.90 -6.05 -38.22
N SER A 457 10.46 -6.14 -39.42
CA SER A 457 11.89 -6.26 -39.75
C SER A 457 12.69 -5.02 -39.36
#